data_AF-A0A537FLL8-F1
#
_entry.id   AF-A0A537FLL8-F1
#
_cell.length_a   1.000
_cell.length_b   1.000
_cell.length_c   1.000
_cell.angle_alpha   90.00
_cell.angle_beta   90.00
_cell.angle_gamma   90.00
#
_symmetry.space_group_name_H-M   'P 1'
#
loop_
_entity.id
_entity.type
_entity.pdbx_description
1 polymer ?
#
loop_
_entity_poly.entity_id
_entity_poly.type
_entity_poly.pdbx_seq_one_letter_code
_entity_poly.pdbx_strand_id
1 'polypeptide(L)'
;FFKQLLSKLQVREVTPQHDRAGWPKMREQFAKTFKTKTRDEWCRVFEGSDACFAPVLSWSEARRHPQSISRNSYVTVAGVEQPAPAPRFSRTPAKLRGAPPERGEGGAQALADWGFDSDEVKQLRSLGLGIKE
;
A
#
# COMPACT_ATOMS: atom_id res chain seq x y z
N PHE A 1 10.20 22.77 3.08
CA PHE A 1 10.79 21.62 2.36
C PHE A 1 12.11 21.86 1.58
N PHE A 2 12.19 22.61 0.46
CA PHE A 2 13.41 22.58 -0.41
C PHE A 2 14.68 23.11 0.28
N LYS A 3 14.59 24.22 1.02
CA LYS A 3 15.71 24.74 1.83
C LYS A 3 16.21 23.72 2.86
N GLN A 4 15.29 22.95 3.48
CA GLN A 4 15.64 21.89 4.43
C GLN A 4 16.34 20.72 3.73
N LEU A 5 15.89 20.35 2.52
CA LEU A 5 16.59 19.36 1.69
C LEU A 5 18.04 19.77 1.44
N LEU A 6 18.28 21.00 0.96
CA LEU A 6 19.64 21.49 0.70
C LEU A 6 20.50 21.52 1.96
N SER A 7 19.95 21.99 3.09
CA SER A 7 20.64 22.03 4.37
C SER A 7 21.08 20.63 4.83
N LYS A 8 20.18 19.65 4.77
CA LYS A 8 20.47 18.25 5.16
C LYS A 8 21.44 17.55 4.21
N LEU A 9 21.37 17.86 2.91
CA LEU A 9 22.35 17.42 1.91
C LEU A 9 23.70 18.14 2.02
N GLN A 10 23.77 19.23 2.80
CA GLN A 10 24.93 20.12 2.90
C GLN A 10 25.36 20.69 1.53
N VAL A 11 24.39 20.92 0.66
CA VAL A 11 24.59 21.49 -0.68
C VAL A 11 24.26 22.99 -0.64
N ARG A 12 25.26 23.84 -0.90
CA ARG A 12 25.12 25.31 -0.79
C ARG A 12 24.74 26.00 -2.10
N GLU A 13 25.20 25.48 -3.23
CA GLU A 13 24.99 26.09 -4.54
C GLU A 13 24.26 25.10 -5.46
N VAL A 14 23.03 25.45 -5.81
CA VAL A 14 22.23 24.78 -6.82
C VAL A 14 21.60 25.81 -7.73
N THR A 15 21.18 25.37 -8.91
CA THR A 15 20.32 26.18 -9.78
C THR A 15 19.04 26.59 -9.04
N PRO A 16 18.42 27.75 -9.36
CA PRO A 16 17.18 28.16 -8.73
C PRO A 16 16.11 27.07 -8.83
N GLN A 17 15.37 26.80 -7.74
CA GLN A 17 14.45 25.65 -7.67
C GLN A 17 13.37 25.64 -8.76
N HIS A 18 12.98 26.83 -9.25
CA HIS A 18 11.95 26.99 -10.29
C HIS A 18 12.55 27.15 -11.71
N ASP A 19 13.87 27.15 -11.84
CA ASP A 19 14.53 27.14 -13.14
C ASP A 19 14.65 25.70 -13.67
N ARG A 20 13.70 25.35 -14.55
CA ARG A 20 13.62 24.01 -15.17
C ARG A 20 14.83 23.70 -16.05
N ALA A 21 15.44 24.71 -16.68
CA ALA A 21 16.63 24.50 -17.52
C ALA A 21 17.82 24.06 -16.65
N GLY A 22 17.87 24.50 -15.39
CA GLY A 22 18.88 24.11 -14.42
C GLY A 22 18.68 22.76 -13.73
N TRP A 23 17.52 22.11 -13.87
CA TRP A 23 17.21 20.85 -13.17
C TRP A 23 18.13 19.68 -13.52
N PRO A 24 18.58 19.47 -14.78
CA PRO A 24 19.51 18.38 -15.09
C PRO A 24 20.81 18.46 -14.26
N LYS A 25 21.38 19.65 -14.11
CA LYS A 25 22.59 19.90 -13.30
C LYS A 25 22.34 19.66 -11.81
N MET A 26 21.20 20.16 -11.30
CA MET A 26 20.79 19.92 -9.91
C MET A 26 20.63 18.43 -9.61
N ARG A 27 20.00 17.68 -10.53
CA ARG A 27 19.82 16.23 -10.40
C ARG A 27 21.15 15.48 -10.35
N GLU A 28 22.12 15.87 -11.19
CA GLU A 28 23.46 15.27 -11.17
C GLU A 28 24.16 15.50 -9.82
N GLN A 29 24.07 16.73 -9.30
CA GLN A 29 24.63 17.07 -8.00
C GLN A 29 23.96 16.30 -6.86
N PHE A 30 22.63 16.24 -6.81
CA PHE A 30 21.91 15.43 -5.83
C PHE A 30 22.27 13.95 -5.94
N ALA A 31 22.36 13.40 -7.14
CA ALA A 31 22.74 12.01 -7.33
C ALA A 31 24.15 11.72 -6.79
N LYS A 32 25.12 12.62 -7.04
CA LYS A 32 26.47 12.52 -6.47
C LYS A 32 26.43 12.55 -4.95
N THR A 33 25.67 13.47 -4.35
CA THR A 33 25.54 13.56 -2.89
C THR A 33 24.88 12.31 -2.31
N PHE A 34 23.75 11.85 -2.85
CA PHE A 34 23.04 10.68 -2.32
C PHE A 34 23.90 9.41 -2.38
N LYS A 35 24.82 9.27 -3.35
CA LYS A 35 25.76 8.14 -3.42
C LYS A 35 26.79 8.09 -2.28
N THR A 36 26.94 9.16 -1.49
CA THR A 36 27.96 9.21 -0.41
C THR A 36 27.54 8.48 0.87
N LYS A 37 26.27 8.08 0.99
CA LYS A 37 25.74 7.33 2.13
C LYS A 37 24.74 6.28 1.66
N THR A 38 24.56 5.26 2.48
CA THR A 38 23.49 4.29 2.32
C THR A 38 22.12 4.95 2.47
N ARG A 39 21.07 4.28 1.96
CA ARG A 39 19.68 4.71 2.13
C ARG A 39 19.33 4.94 3.61
N ASP A 40 19.74 4.03 4.49
CA ASP A 40 19.36 4.06 5.91
C ASP A 40 20.11 5.15 6.70
N GLU A 41 21.34 5.47 6.30
CA GLU A 41 22.04 6.66 6.77
C GLU A 41 21.33 7.94 6.37
N TRP A 42 20.85 8.04 5.12
CA TRP A 42 20.03 9.18 4.71
C TRP A 42 18.71 9.26 5.48
N CYS A 43 18.04 8.14 5.73
CA CYS A 43 16.84 8.12 6.57
C CYS A 43 17.11 8.75 7.93
N ARG A 44 18.19 8.34 8.62
CA ARG A 44 18.60 8.93 9.91
C ARG A 44 18.87 10.44 9.83
N VAL A 45 19.38 10.95 8.71
CA VAL A 45 19.63 12.39 8.51
C VAL A 45 18.33 13.18 8.30
N PHE A 46 17.40 12.61 7.53
CA PHE A 46 16.17 13.28 7.09
C PHE A 46 14.96 13.09 8.00
N GLU A 47 14.89 12.00 8.76
CA GLU A 47 13.80 11.71 9.70
C GLU A 47 13.60 12.87 10.69
N GLY A 48 12.33 13.19 10.96
CA GLY A 48 11.95 14.30 11.82
C GLY A 48 12.17 15.71 11.24
N SER A 49 12.61 15.83 9.97
CA SER A 49 12.77 17.12 9.31
C SER A 49 11.60 17.46 8.37
N ASP A 50 11.48 18.75 8.01
CA ASP A 50 10.53 19.25 7.01
C ASP A 50 11.02 19.06 5.55
N ALA A 51 12.10 18.30 5.32
CA ALA A 51 12.51 17.97 3.97
C ALA A 51 11.51 16.98 3.34
N CYS A 52 11.12 17.24 2.08
CA CYS A 52 10.30 16.30 1.33
C CYS A 52 11.19 15.16 0.83
N PHE A 53 11.25 14.07 1.60
CA PHE A 53 12.07 12.89 1.34
C PHE A 53 11.32 11.63 1.77
N ALA A 54 11.53 10.53 1.04
CA ALA A 54 11.15 9.20 1.46
C ALA A 54 12.15 8.17 0.90
N PRO A 55 12.47 7.11 1.66
CA PRO A 55 13.23 5.99 1.11
C PRO A 55 12.40 5.20 0.11
N VAL A 56 13.08 4.60 -0.88
CA VAL A 56 12.50 3.53 -1.69
C VAL A 56 12.57 2.25 -0.86
N LEU A 57 11.40 1.74 -0.49
CA LEU A 57 11.24 0.53 0.32
C LEU A 57 10.88 -0.66 -0.58
N SER A 58 11.41 -1.82 -0.24
CA SER A 58 10.93 -3.09 -0.79
C SER A 58 9.54 -3.43 -0.24
N TRP A 59 8.88 -4.43 -0.83
CA TRP A 59 7.58 -4.90 -0.35
C TRP A 59 7.61 -5.39 1.09
N SER A 60 8.69 -6.05 1.53
CA SER A 60 8.83 -6.54 2.90
C SER A 60 9.13 -5.41 3.88
N GLU A 61 9.87 -4.39 3.46
CA GLU A 61 10.16 -3.20 4.27
C GLU A 61 8.94 -2.29 4.42
N ALA A 62 8.19 -2.06 3.34
CA ALA A 62 7.03 -1.17 3.32
C ALA A 62 5.98 -1.58 4.35
N ARG A 63 5.78 -2.89 4.56
CA ARG A 63 4.82 -3.43 5.53
C ARG A 63 5.24 -3.20 6.98
N ARG A 64 6.54 -3.25 7.22
CA ARG A 64 7.17 -3.09 8.55
C ARG A 64 7.57 -1.65 8.85
N HIS A 65 7.42 -0.74 7.89
CA HIS A 65 7.76 0.66 8.09
C HIS A 65 6.92 1.26 9.24
N PRO A 66 7.50 2.09 10.14
CA PRO A 66 6.79 2.63 11.30
C PRO A 66 5.46 3.31 10.95
N GLN A 67 5.41 4.03 9.83
CA GLN A 67 4.17 4.66 9.34
C GLN A 67 3.11 3.62 8.99
N SER A 68 3.47 2.52 8.33
CA SER A 68 2.54 1.46 7.93
C SER A 68 1.98 0.73 9.15
N ILE A 69 2.84 0.45 10.14
CA ILE A 69 2.45 -0.17 11.42
C ILE A 69 1.51 0.76 12.18
N SER A 70 1.90 2.02 12.38
CA SER A 70 1.09 2.99 13.15
C SER A 70 -0.32 3.19 12.59
N ARG A 71 -0.49 2.94 11.29
CA ARG A 71 -1.76 3.11 10.58
C ARG A 71 -2.49 1.80 10.37
N ASN A 72 -1.94 0.65 10.75
CA ASN A 72 -2.46 -0.67 10.37
C ASN A 72 -2.71 -0.75 8.85
N SER A 73 -1.76 -0.27 8.05
CA SER A 73 -1.88 -0.17 6.58
C SER A 73 -1.92 -1.54 5.90
N TYR A 74 -1.44 -2.58 6.59
CA TYR A 74 -1.50 -3.98 6.17
C TYR A 74 -2.18 -4.81 7.26
N VAL A 75 -2.83 -5.88 6.83
CA VAL A 75 -3.59 -6.83 7.66
C VAL A 75 -3.34 -8.24 7.17
N THR A 76 -3.46 -9.21 8.06
CA THR A 76 -3.38 -10.63 7.71
C THR A 76 -4.78 -11.23 7.73
N VAL A 77 -5.20 -11.80 6.61
CA VAL A 77 -6.50 -12.50 6.48
C VAL A 77 -6.22 -13.89 5.91
N ALA A 78 -6.71 -14.92 6.60
CA ALA A 78 -6.50 -16.32 6.19
C ALA A 78 -5.01 -16.65 5.91
N GLY A 79 -4.10 -16.14 6.75
CA GLY A 79 -2.65 -16.35 6.59
C GLY A 79 -1.98 -15.50 5.51
N VAL A 80 -2.73 -14.72 4.72
CA VAL A 80 -2.20 -13.85 3.67
C VAL A 80 -2.12 -12.42 4.17
N GLU A 81 -0.91 -11.85 4.15
CA GLU A 81 -0.68 -10.44 4.45
C GLU A 81 -0.99 -9.57 3.22
N GLN A 82 -1.89 -8.61 3.38
CA GLN A 82 -2.43 -7.77 2.32
C GLN A 82 -2.70 -6.33 2.80
N PRO A 83 -2.84 -5.35 1.89
CA PRO A 83 -3.24 -4.00 2.27
C PRO A 83 -4.60 -3.97 3.00
N ALA A 84 -4.71 -3.13 4.02
CA ALA A 84 -5.99 -2.84 4.64
C ALA A 84 -6.90 -2.04 3.69
N PRO A 85 -8.24 -2.18 3.80
CA PRO A 85 -9.17 -1.38 3.01
C PRO A 85 -8.92 0.12 3.12
N ALA A 86 -8.97 0.80 1.98
CA ALA A 86 -8.82 2.26 1.87
C ALA A 86 -9.91 2.85 0.96
N PRO A 87 -10.39 4.08 1.22
CA PRO A 87 -10.01 4.97 2.33
C PRO A 87 -10.58 4.53 3.69
N ARG A 88 -10.08 5.12 4.79
CA ARG A 88 -10.57 4.85 6.15
C ARG A 88 -11.71 5.81 6.48
N PHE A 89 -12.87 5.26 6.82
CA PHE A 89 -14.06 6.03 7.20
C PHE A 89 -14.26 6.00 8.72
N SER A 90 -14.59 7.15 9.32
CA SER A 90 -14.86 7.26 10.75
C SER A 90 -16.25 6.75 11.13
N ARG A 91 -17.28 7.04 10.33
CA ARG A 91 -18.69 6.68 10.63
C ARG A 91 -19.01 5.23 10.29
N THR A 92 -18.49 4.73 9.17
CA THR A 92 -18.76 3.37 8.67
C THR A 92 -17.45 2.69 8.28
N PRO A 93 -16.65 2.24 9.26
CA PRO A 93 -15.38 1.57 8.98
C PRO A 93 -15.59 0.34 8.09
N ALA A 94 -14.73 0.17 7.09
CA ALA A 94 -14.71 -1.04 6.27
C ALA A 94 -14.34 -2.24 7.14
N LYS A 95 -15.07 -3.35 6.99
CA LYS A 95 -14.82 -4.61 7.68
C LYS A 95 -14.47 -5.70 6.68
N LEU A 96 -13.38 -6.42 6.93
CA LEU A 96 -13.03 -7.63 6.18
C LEU A 96 -13.95 -8.75 6.67
N ARG A 97 -14.55 -9.49 5.73
CA ARG A 97 -15.58 -10.49 6.03
C ARG A 97 -15.03 -11.91 6.24
N GLY A 98 -13.76 -12.15 5.94
CA GLY A 98 -13.13 -13.45 6.07
C GLY A 98 -12.15 -13.74 4.94
N ALA A 99 -11.79 -15.01 4.80
CA ALA A 99 -11.03 -15.51 3.66
C ALA A 99 -11.79 -15.27 2.33
N PRO A 100 -11.08 -15.19 1.19
CA PRO A 100 -11.73 -15.35 -0.10
C PRO A 100 -12.53 -16.67 -0.14
N PRO A 101 -13.76 -16.67 -0.65
CA PRO A 101 -14.56 -17.90 -0.74
C PRO A 101 -13.91 -18.87 -1.73
N GLU A 102 -14.02 -20.16 -1.44
CA GLU A 102 -13.70 -21.20 -2.41
C GLU A 102 -14.70 -21.21 -3.57
N ARG A 103 -14.33 -21.83 -4.70
CA ARG A 103 -15.27 -22.02 -5.81
C ARG A 103 -16.52 -22.76 -5.32
N GLY A 104 -17.68 -22.14 -5.49
CA GLY A 104 -18.99 -22.71 -5.14
C GLY A 104 -19.41 -22.49 -3.69
N GLU A 105 -18.53 -21.93 -2.83
CA GLU A 105 -18.85 -21.60 -1.45
C GLU A 105 -19.90 -20.49 -1.38
N GLY A 106 -20.92 -20.68 -0.53
CA GLY A 106 -22.04 -19.73 -0.38
C GLY A 106 -23.07 -19.75 -1.51
N GLY A 107 -22.89 -20.58 -2.54
CA GLY A 107 -23.79 -20.62 -3.70
C GLY A 107 -25.22 -21.05 -3.35
N ALA A 108 -25.39 -22.02 -2.45
CA ALA A 108 -26.71 -22.48 -2.02
C ALA A 108 -27.49 -21.37 -1.29
N GLN A 109 -26.82 -20.64 -0.38
CA GLN A 109 -27.44 -19.52 0.33
C GLN A 109 -27.81 -18.38 -0.63
N ALA A 110 -26.95 -18.07 -1.61
CA ALA A 110 -27.25 -17.04 -2.59
C ALA A 110 -28.48 -17.36 -3.46
N LEU A 111 -28.66 -18.64 -3.84
CA LEU A 111 -29.85 -19.08 -4.57
C LEU A 111 -31.11 -19.02 -3.70
N ALA A 112 -31.00 -19.40 -2.42
CA ALA A 112 -32.10 -19.26 -1.46
C ALA A 112 -32.49 -17.78 -1.27
N ASP A 113 -31.51 -16.87 -1.20
CA ASP A 113 -31.73 -15.42 -1.11
C ASP A 113 -32.45 -14.87 -2.37
N TRP A 114 -32.34 -15.56 -3.51
CA TRP A 114 -33.07 -15.26 -4.75
C TRP A 114 -34.41 -15.98 -4.89
N GLY A 115 -34.78 -16.81 -3.90
CA GLY A 115 -36.08 -17.48 -3.84
C GLY A 115 -36.12 -18.89 -4.44
N PHE A 116 -34.98 -19.49 -4.77
CA PHE A 116 -34.94 -20.89 -5.19
C PHE A 116 -35.13 -21.81 -3.99
N ASP A 117 -35.96 -22.83 -4.14
CA ASP A 117 -36.10 -23.86 -3.12
C ASP A 117 -34.98 -24.92 -3.19
N SER A 118 -34.95 -25.81 -2.20
CA SER A 118 -33.90 -26.82 -2.11
C SER A 118 -33.90 -27.83 -3.26
N ASP A 119 -35.05 -28.08 -3.90
CA ASP A 119 -35.17 -29.04 -4.99
C ASP A 119 -34.72 -28.43 -6.32
N GLU A 120 -35.05 -27.15 -6.56
CA GLU A 120 -34.52 -26.40 -7.69
C GLU A 120 -32.99 -26.28 -7.62
N VAL A 121 -32.43 -26.03 -6.43
CA VAL A 121 -30.96 -26.00 -6.22
C VAL A 121 -30.32 -27.36 -6.53
N LYS A 122 -30.94 -28.48 -6.12
CA LYS A 122 -30.46 -29.83 -6.47
C LYS A 122 -30.51 -30.06 -7.99
N GLN A 123 -31.57 -29.62 -8.66
CA GLN A 123 -31.69 -29.73 -10.11
C GLN A 123 -30.56 -28.97 -10.81
N LEU A 124 -30.31 -27.71 -10.43
CA LEU A 124 -29.21 -26.93 -11.00
C LEU A 124 -27.84 -27.60 -10.78
N ARG A 125 -27.62 -28.21 -9.61
CA ARG A 125 -26.42 -28.99 -9.34
C ARG A 125 -26.29 -30.19 -10.28
N SER A 126 -27.38 -30.92 -10.55
CA SER A 126 -27.37 -32.03 -11.53
C SER A 126 -27.10 -31.57 -12.97
N LEU A 127 -27.42 -30.31 -13.30
CA LEU A 127 -27.12 -29.70 -14.60
C LEU A 127 -25.68 -29.15 -14.69
N GLY A 128 -24.87 -29.35 -13.64
CA GLY A 128 -23.44 -29.00 -13.63
C GLY A 128 -23.10 -27.71 -12.89
N LEU A 129 -24.04 -27.13 -12.14
CA LEU A 129 -23.73 -25.97 -11.30
C LEU A 129 -22.84 -26.36 -10.11
N GLY A 130 -21.63 -25.82 -10.07
CA GLY A 130 -20.63 -26.10 -9.03
C GLY A 130 -20.89 -25.38 -7.73
N ILE A 131 -21.82 -25.88 -6.91
CA ILE A 131 -22.12 -25.41 -5.56
C ILE A 131 -21.45 -26.33 -4.53
N LYS A 132 -20.84 -25.73 -3.51
CA LYS A 132 -20.32 -26.42 -2.32
C LYS A 132 -21.37 -26.35 -1.21
N GLU A 133 -21.54 -27.46 -0.49
CA GLU A 133 -22.41 -27.53 0.70
C GLU A 133 -21.90 -26.64 1.84
#